data_AF-A0A1B6J2H5-F1
#
_entry.id   AF-A0A1B6J2H5-F1
#
_cell.length_a   1.000
_cell.length_b   1.000
_cell.length_c   1.000
_cell.angle_alpha   90.00
_cell.angle_beta   90.00
_cell.angle_gamma   90.00
#
_symmetry.space_group_name_H-M   'P 1'
#
loop_
_entity.id
_entity.type
_entity.pdbx_description
1 polymer ?
#
loop_
_entity_poly.entity_id
_entity_poly.type
_entity_poly.pdbx_seq_one_letter_code
_entity_poly.pdbx_strand_id
1 'polypeptide(L)'
;QTDYRESETQTQPWAPPYIAHGRTTPEVLRLEQLTWGNGLPPGQHEVEIVERLRMKQAWEAQLPPLDTEVNIKKRFKLIADMEKSDWEFREKEIEEIHNERMKKSEQLLEQHMLLNRTRLTYRMAFLEDDINKRKEKKLELIHRDKERALRKLCMKEKGYNPKRHKKNIVDEHLHRTSEMYAPMKRYGTSFKNKHEILAEKSITIGDEDIYALEEAVTFRPAFDYNRASQPKKQGELCVRETRWTIENLVKLHEDLQALRAKQDKNVDAFY
;
A
#
# COMPACT_ATOMS: atom_id res chain seq x y z
N GLN A 1 -63.18 14.12 -3.00
CA GLN A 1 -63.32 12.79 -2.38
C GLN A 1 -62.35 12.76 -1.21
N THR A 2 -62.83 12.49 0.01
CA THR A 2 -62.13 12.77 1.28
C THR A 2 -61.19 11.64 1.72
N ASP A 3 -59.98 11.99 2.14
CA ASP A 3 -58.89 11.08 2.59
C ASP A 3 -59.14 10.38 3.94
N TYR A 4 -60.24 10.69 4.63
CA TYR A 4 -60.57 10.20 5.99
C TYR A 4 -61.70 9.16 6.01
N ARG A 5 -61.75 8.25 5.04
CA ARG A 5 -62.73 7.15 5.08
C ARG A 5 -62.14 5.99 5.90
N GLU A 6 -62.57 5.85 7.15
CA GLU A 6 -62.21 4.71 8.00
C GLU A 6 -62.90 3.44 7.49
N SER A 7 -62.20 2.65 6.67
CA SER A 7 -62.72 1.38 6.13
C SER A 7 -62.71 0.23 7.15
N GLU A 8 -61.91 0.36 8.21
CA GLU A 8 -61.71 -0.70 9.23
C GLU A 8 -62.88 -0.82 10.22
N THR A 9 -63.76 0.18 10.30
CA THR A 9 -64.96 0.16 11.16
C THR A 9 -66.18 -0.46 10.46
N GLN A 10 -66.06 -0.83 9.18
CA GLN A 10 -67.14 -1.38 8.37
C GLN A 10 -67.27 -2.90 8.58
N THR A 11 -68.23 -3.32 9.41
CA THR A 11 -68.53 -4.74 9.63
C THR A 11 -69.23 -5.36 8.41
N GLN A 12 -69.07 -6.67 8.22
CA GLN A 12 -69.87 -7.38 7.23
C GLN A 12 -71.36 -7.25 7.59
N PRO A 13 -72.24 -6.89 6.63
CA PRO A 13 -73.67 -6.81 6.88
C PRO A 13 -74.18 -8.13 7.46
N TRP A 14 -74.93 -8.08 8.56
CA TRP A 14 -75.53 -9.27 9.16
C TRP A 14 -76.47 -9.95 8.14
N ALA A 15 -76.21 -11.22 7.83
CA ALA A 15 -77.03 -12.02 6.95
C ALA A 15 -78.01 -12.88 7.80
N PRO A 16 -79.34 -12.76 7.61
CA PRO A 16 -80.31 -13.58 8.32
C PRO A 16 -80.21 -15.05 7.87
N PRO A 17 -80.48 -16.01 8.78
CA PRO A 17 -80.57 -17.42 8.41
C PRO A 17 -81.70 -17.62 7.40
N TYR A 18 -81.42 -18.31 6.30
CA TYR A 18 -82.38 -18.60 5.24
C TYR A 18 -83.02 -19.99 5.42
N ILE A 19 -84.26 -20.15 4.96
CA ILE A 19 -84.94 -21.46 4.91
C ILE A 19 -85.28 -21.74 3.44
N ALA A 20 -84.71 -22.80 2.87
CA ALA A 20 -85.00 -23.19 1.50
C ALA A 20 -86.33 -23.96 1.45
N HIS A 21 -87.38 -23.33 0.91
CA HIS A 21 -88.66 -23.98 0.64
C HIS A 21 -88.66 -24.55 -0.78
N GLY A 22 -88.21 -25.80 -0.95
CA GLY A 22 -88.16 -26.47 -2.24
C GLY A 22 -87.62 -27.90 -2.17
N ARG A 23 -87.82 -28.69 -3.24
CA ARG A 23 -87.29 -30.05 -3.35
C ARG A 23 -85.77 -30.07 -3.60
N THR A 24 -85.19 -28.94 -4.01
CA THR A 24 -83.78 -28.78 -4.38
C THR A 24 -83.21 -27.51 -3.77
N THR A 25 -81.96 -27.56 -3.30
CA THR A 25 -81.24 -26.41 -2.73
C THR A 25 -80.67 -25.53 -3.86
N PRO A 26 -80.91 -24.21 -3.86
CA PRO A 26 -80.36 -23.32 -4.90
C PRO A 26 -78.82 -23.25 -4.86
N GLU A 27 -78.20 -23.12 -6.05
CA GLU A 27 -76.73 -23.12 -6.22
C GLU A 27 -76.03 -22.02 -5.42
N VAL A 28 -76.68 -20.85 -5.28
CA VAL A 28 -76.13 -19.68 -4.58
C VAL A 28 -75.81 -20.00 -3.11
N LEU A 29 -76.61 -20.86 -2.47
CA LEU A 29 -76.39 -21.26 -1.07
C LEU A 29 -75.18 -22.17 -0.88
N ARG A 30 -74.60 -22.71 -1.96
CA ARG A 30 -73.38 -23.52 -1.91
C ARG A 30 -72.12 -22.66 -2.08
N LEU A 31 -72.28 -21.41 -2.50
CA LEU A 31 -71.20 -20.44 -2.70
C LEU A 31 -70.94 -19.59 -1.45
N GLU A 32 -71.22 -20.11 -0.25
CA GLU A 32 -71.02 -19.39 1.03
C GLU A 32 -69.57 -18.90 1.24
N GLN A 33 -68.61 -19.56 0.58
CA GLN A 33 -67.19 -19.21 0.64
C GLN A 33 -66.85 -17.93 -0.15
N LEU A 34 -67.64 -17.60 -1.17
CA LEU A 34 -67.43 -16.42 -1.99
C LEU A 34 -68.14 -15.22 -1.36
N THR A 35 -67.38 -14.31 -0.76
CA THR A 35 -67.90 -13.09 -0.13
C THR A 35 -67.29 -11.85 -0.78
N TRP A 36 -67.91 -10.68 -0.58
CA TRP A 36 -67.37 -9.43 -1.12
C TRP A 36 -65.96 -9.17 -0.57
N GLY A 37 -64.97 -8.99 -1.46
CA GLY A 37 -63.56 -8.89 -1.09
C GLY A 37 -62.82 -10.23 -0.94
N ASN A 38 -63.55 -11.36 -0.91
CA ASN A 38 -63.02 -12.72 -0.90
C ASN A 38 -63.63 -13.51 -2.07
N GLY A 39 -63.19 -13.21 -3.30
CA GLY A 39 -63.63 -13.90 -4.53
C GLY A 39 -64.78 -13.24 -5.30
N LEU A 40 -65.31 -12.11 -4.83
CA LEU A 40 -66.27 -11.28 -5.58
C LEU A 40 -65.72 -9.85 -5.72
N PRO A 41 -65.77 -9.23 -6.93
CA PRO A 41 -66.33 -9.74 -8.20
C PRO A 41 -65.55 -10.93 -8.78
N PRO A 42 -66.23 -11.86 -9.46
CA PRO A 42 -65.62 -13.13 -9.84
C PRO A 42 -64.57 -12.93 -10.95
N GLY A 43 -63.38 -13.46 -10.74
CA GLY A 43 -62.35 -13.67 -11.74
C GLY A 43 -62.44 -15.06 -12.36
N GLN A 44 -61.40 -15.46 -13.10
CA GLN A 44 -61.35 -16.76 -13.77
C GLN A 44 -61.34 -17.93 -12.78
N HIS A 45 -60.57 -17.78 -11.69
CA HIS A 45 -60.44 -18.79 -10.66
C HIS A 45 -61.77 -19.07 -9.95
N GLU A 46 -62.53 -18.03 -9.61
CA GLU A 46 -63.82 -18.19 -8.94
C GLU A 46 -64.87 -18.82 -9.87
N VAL A 47 -64.78 -18.55 -11.19
CA VAL A 47 -65.60 -19.24 -12.19
C VAL A 47 -65.26 -20.74 -12.23
N GLU A 48 -63.98 -21.12 -12.21
CA GLU A 48 -63.55 -22.52 -12.16
C GLU A 48 -64.04 -23.25 -10.90
N ILE A 49 -64.03 -22.57 -9.74
CA ILE A 49 -64.60 -23.10 -8.49
C ILE A 49 -66.11 -23.35 -8.64
N VAL A 50 -66.85 -22.42 -9.23
CA VAL A 50 -68.29 -22.57 -9.47
C VAL A 50 -68.57 -23.75 -10.42
N GLU A 51 -67.78 -23.89 -11.49
CA GLU A 51 -67.89 -25.01 -12.44
C GLU A 51 -67.58 -26.35 -11.77
N ARG A 52 -66.55 -26.41 -10.92
CA ARG A 52 -66.23 -27.58 -10.09
C ARG A 52 -67.37 -27.96 -9.15
N LEU A 53 -68.00 -26.98 -8.49
CA LEU A 53 -69.15 -27.22 -7.62
C LEU A 53 -70.36 -27.77 -8.39
N ARG A 54 -70.56 -27.37 -9.64
CA ARG A 54 -71.57 -27.94 -10.54
C ARG A 54 -71.22 -29.36 -10.98
N MET A 55 -69.96 -29.62 -11.32
CA MET A 55 -69.50 -30.97 -11.66
C MET A 55 -69.69 -31.92 -10.48
N LYS A 56 -69.31 -31.51 -9.27
CA LYS A 56 -69.53 -32.28 -8.04
C LYS A 56 -71.00 -32.62 -7.81
N GLN A 57 -71.90 -31.66 -8.05
CA GLN A 57 -73.35 -31.90 -7.97
C GLN A 57 -73.84 -32.93 -8.98
N ALA A 58 -73.40 -32.82 -10.24
CA ALA A 58 -73.75 -33.78 -11.27
C ALA A 58 -73.26 -35.18 -10.93
N TRP A 59 -72.07 -35.30 -10.32
CA TRP A 59 -71.51 -36.55 -9.83
C TRP A 59 -72.28 -37.12 -8.63
N GLU A 60 -72.62 -36.28 -7.65
CA GLU A 60 -73.44 -36.67 -6.49
C GLU A 60 -74.81 -37.22 -6.92
N ALA A 61 -75.42 -36.62 -7.95
CA ALA A 61 -76.68 -37.07 -8.52
C ALA A 61 -76.58 -38.44 -9.23
N GLN A 62 -75.40 -38.81 -9.73
CA GLN A 62 -75.14 -40.08 -10.42
C GLN A 62 -74.72 -41.22 -9.46
N LEU A 63 -74.57 -40.96 -8.16
CA LEU A 63 -74.17 -41.97 -7.19
C LEU A 63 -75.22 -43.10 -7.07
N PRO A 64 -74.81 -44.38 -7.12
CA PRO A 64 -75.75 -45.48 -6.97
C PRO A 64 -76.32 -45.56 -5.53
N PRO A 65 -77.53 -46.13 -5.37
CA PRO A 65 -78.18 -46.31 -4.07
C PRO A 65 -77.44 -47.33 -3.19
N LEU A 66 -77.69 -47.29 -1.89
CA LEU A 66 -76.98 -48.08 -0.87
C LEU A 66 -77.57 -49.49 -0.64
N ASP A 67 -78.29 -50.03 -1.62
CA ASP A 67 -79.12 -51.22 -1.41
C ASP A 67 -78.33 -52.55 -1.46
N THR A 68 -77.23 -52.61 -2.21
CA THR A 68 -76.47 -53.86 -2.46
C THR A 68 -74.98 -53.64 -2.25
N GLU A 69 -74.26 -54.65 -1.74
CA GLU A 69 -72.80 -54.57 -1.52
C GLU A 69 -72.02 -54.15 -2.77
N VAL A 70 -72.45 -54.58 -3.96
CA VAL A 70 -71.84 -54.19 -5.24
C VAL A 70 -72.02 -52.69 -5.51
N ASN A 71 -73.21 -52.14 -5.24
CA ASN A 71 -73.50 -50.72 -5.41
C ASN A 71 -72.75 -49.87 -4.39
N ILE A 72 -72.65 -50.35 -3.14
CA ILE A 72 -71.86 -49.72 -2.09
C ILE A 72 -70.38 -49.63 -2.52
N LYS A 73 -69.78 -50.73 -3.02
CA LYS A 73 -68.40 -50.74 -3.52
C LYS A 73 -68.20 -49.79 -4.71
N LYS A 74 -69.16 -49.73 -5.64
CA LYS A 74 -69.12 -48.79 -6.78
C LYS A 74 -69.20 -47.33 -6.31
N ARG A 75 -70.08 -47.04 -5.35
CA ARG A 75 -70.24 -45.71 -4.75
C ARG A 75 -68.94 -45.24 -4.10
N PHE A 76 -68.30 -46.08 -3.29
CA PHE A 76 -67.03 -45.76 -2.66
C PHE A 76 -65.93 -45.44 -3.67
N LYS A 77 -65.83 -46.22 -4.76
CA LYS A 77 -64.87 -45.93 -5.83
C LYS A 77 -65.14 -44.58 -6.49
N LEU A 78 -66.39 -44.29 -6.84
CA LEU A 78 -66.75 -43.01 -7.45
C LEU A 78 -66.43 -41.82 -6.54
N ILE A 79 -66.70 -41.94 -5.24
CA ILE A 79 -66.38 -40.91 -4.25
C ILE A 79 -64.87 -40.73 -4.13
N ALA A 80 -64.10 -41.82 -4.06
CA ALA A 80 -62.64 -41.74 -3.99
C ALA A 80 -62.03 -41.08 -5.23
N ASP A 81 -62.54 -41.40 -6.42
CA ASP A 81 -62.09 -40.79 -7.68
C ASP A 81 -62.42 -39.29 -7.71
N MET A 82 -63.59 -38.90 -7.22
CA MET A 82 -64.01 -37.49 -7.08
C MET A 82 -63.09 -36.75 -6.10
N GLU A 83 -62.89 -37.29 -4.90
CA GLU A 83 -62.00 -36.71 -3.88
C GLU A 83 -60.59 -36.54 -4.44
N LYS A 84 -60.07 -37.54 -5.16
CA LYS A 84 -58.76 -37.45 -5.82
C LYS A 84 -58.71 -36.29 -6.81
N SER A 85 -59.76 -36.09 -7.60
CA SER A 85 -59.83 -34.97 -8.56
C SER A 85 -59.88 -33.60 -7.88
N ASP A 86 -60.49 -33.50 -6.70
CA ASP A 86 -60.53 -32.28 -5.88
C ASP A 86 -59.15 -32.02 -5.25
N TRP A 87 -58.47 -33.07 -4.77
CA TRP A 87 -57.09 -32.98 -4.28
C TRP A 87 -56.13 -32.53 -5.38
N GLU A 88 -56.24 -33.08 -6.60
CA GLU A 88 -55.42 -32.68 -7.74
C GLU A 88 -55.63 -31.21 -8.14
N PHE A 89 -56.84 -30.67 -7.98
CA PHE A 89 -57.11 -29.26 -8.23
C PHE A 89 -56.41 -28.37 -7.21
N ARG A 90 -56.60 -28.69 -5.93
CA ARG A 90 -55.96 -27.97 -4.83
C ARG A 90 -54.44 -28.04 -4.89
N GLU A 91 -53.89 -29.18 -5.28
CA GLU A 91 -52.44 -29.35 -5.42
C GLU A 91 -51.89 -28.43 -6.51
N LYS A 92 -52.58 -28.31 -7.64
CA LYS A 92 -52.20 -27.38 -8.72
C LYS A 92 -52.21 -25.92 -8.25
N GLU A 93 -53.22 -25.50 -7.50
CA GLU A 93 -53.26 -24.14 -6.92
C GLU A 93 -52.08 -23.89 -5.98
N ILE A 94 -51.77 -24.85 -5.11
CA ILE A 94 -50.64 -24.77 -4.18
C ILE A 94 -49.34 -24.69 -4.97
N GLU A 95 -49.19 -25.49 -6.03
CA GLU A 95 -48.02 -25.51 -6.89
C GLU A 95 -47.84 -24.17 -7.62
N GLU A 96 -48.90 -23.57 -8.16
CA GLU A 96 -48.87 -22.26 -8.80
C GLU A 96 -48.41 -21.16 -7.82
N ILE A 97 -49.00 -21.11 -6.63
CA ILE A 97 -48.61 -20.17 -5.57
C ILE A 97 -47.14 -20.39 -5.18
N HIS A 98 -46.71 -21.65 -5.07
CA HIS A 98 -45.34 -21.98 -4.73
C HIS A 98 -44.37 -21.53 -5.84
N ASN A 99 -44.71 -21.78 -7.11
CA ASN A 99 -43.92 -21.37 -8.26
C ASN A 99 -43.75 -19.85 -8.33
N GLU A 100 -44.81 -19.08 -8.05
CA GLU A 100 -44.71 -17.63 -7.96
C GLU A 100 -43.80 -17.16 -6.83
N ARG A 101 -43.91 -17.78 -5.65
CA ARG A 101 -43.03 -17.48 -4.51
C ARG A 101 -41.58 -17.82 -4.82
N MET A 102 -41.33 -18.94 -5.50
CA MET A 102 -40.00 -19.35 -5.93
C MET A 102 -39.40 -18.36 -6.93
N LYS A 103 -40.16 -17.93 -7.94
CA LYS A 103 -39.71 -16.88 -8.88
C LYS A 103 -39.32 -15.59 -8.17
N LYS A 104 -40.11 -15.14 -7.19
CA LYS A 104 -39.78 -13.95 -6.38
C LYS A 104 -38.52 -14.18 -5.54
N SER A 105 -38.36 -15.36 -4.96
CA SER A 105 -37.17 -15.75 -4.18
C SER A 105 -35.90 -15.73 -5.05
N GLU A 106 -35.97 -16.28 -6.25
CA GLU A 106 -34.87 -16.28 -7.23
C GLU A 106 -34.45 -14.85 -7.60
N GLN A 107 -35.42 -13.98 -7.90
CA GLN A 107 -35.14 -12.57 -8.19
C GLN A 107 -34.43 -11.86 -7.03
N LEU A 108 -34.85 -12.11 -5.79
CA LEU A 108 -34.21 -11.55 -4.60
C LEU A 108 -32.79 -12.10 -4.42
N LEU A 109 -32.59 -13.39 -4.68
CA LEU A 109 -31.28 -14.03 -4.61
C LEU A 109 -30.32 -13.42 -5.64
N GLU A 110 -30.76 -13.23 -6.88
CA GLU A 110 -29.98 -12.59 -7.95
C GLU A 110 -29.56 -11.18 -7.57
N GLN A 111 -30.49 -10.37 -7.05
CA GLN A 111 -30.19 -9.02 -6.57
C GLN A 111 -29.15 -9.04 -5.45
N HIS A 112 -29.30 -9.96 -4.48
CA HIS A 112 -28.35 -10.11 -3.38
C HIS A 112 -26.96 -10.57 -3.87
N MET A 113 -26.90 -11.50 -4.82
CA MET A 113 -25.65 -11.94 -5.44
C MET A 113 -24.95 -10.80 -6.19
N LEU A 114 -25.71 -9.99 -6.94
CA LEU A 114 -25.18 -8.83 -7.65
C LEU A 114 -24.57 -7.81 -6.69
N LEU A 115 -25.28 -7.47 -5.61
CA LEU A 115 -24.80 -6.55 -4.58
C LEU A 115 -23.55 -7.08 -3.87
N ASN A 116 -23.50 -8.38 -3.58
CA ASN A 116 -22.30 -8.98 -3.01
C ASN A 116 -21.13 -8.94 -3.99
N ARG A 117 -21.37 -9.23 -5.27
CA ARG A 117 -20.34 -9.18 -6.30
C ARG A 117 -19.77 -7.77 -6.43
N THR A 118 -20.62 -6.74 -6.51
CA THR A 118 -20.14 -5.34 -6.58
C THR A 118 -19.34 -4.97 -5.34
N ARG A 119 -19.82 -5.28 -4.14
CA ARG A 119 -19.07 -5.05 -2.88
C ARG A 119 -17.70 -5.73 -2.88
N LEU A 120 -17.65 -6.99 -3.31
CA LEU A 120 -16.39 -7.74 -3.42
C LEU A 120 -15.45 -7.13 -4.47
N THR A 121 -15.98 -6.72 -5.62
CA THR A 121 -15.15 -6.08 -6.67
C THR A 121 -14.52 -4.78 -6.17
N TYR A 122 -15.26 -3.93 -5.45
CA TYR A 122 -14.70 -2.72 -4.84
C TYR A 122 -13.62 -3.04 -3.81
N ARG A 123 -13.85 -4.06 -2.98
CA ARG A 123 -12.84 -4.50 -2.00
C ARG A 123 -11.57 -5.02 -2.68
N MET A 124 -11.71 -5.79 -3.75
CA MET A 124 -10.58 -6.29 -4.53
C MET A 124 -9.80 -5.16 -5.18
N ALA A 125 -10.49 -4.21 -5.82
CA ALA A 125 -9.86 -3.04 -6.43
C ALA A 125 -9.09 -2.20 -5.40
N PHE A 126 -9.64 -2.01 -4.20
CA PHE A 126 -8.95 -1.31 -3.12
C PHE A 126 -7.66 -2.02 -2.68
N LEU A 127 -7.73 -3.35 -2.52
CA LEU A 127 -6.55 -4.16 -2.16
C LEU A 127 -5.49 -4.12 -3.26
N GLU A 128 -5.91 -4.19 -4.52
CA GLU A 128 -5.03 -4.09 -5.67
C GLU A 128 -4.31 -2.74 -5.71
N ASP A 129 -5.02 -1.64 -5.47
CA ASP A 129 -4.45 -0.30 -5.40
C ASP A 129 -3.41 -0.16 -4.29
N ASP A 130 -3.68 -0.67 -3.08
CA ASP A 130 -2.72 -0.65 -1.97
C ASP A 130 -1.47 -1.49 -2.28
N ILE A 131 -1.65 -2.69 -2.85
CA ILE A 131 -0.52 -3.53 -3.28
C ILE A 131 0.31 -2.83 -4.36
N ASN A 132 -0.34 -2.20 -5.33
CA ASN A 132 0.32 -1.44 -6.39
C ASN A 132 1.11 -0.25 -5.85
N LYS A 133 0.54 0.54 -4.94
CA LYS A 133 1.26 1.63 -4.27
C LYS A 133 2.52 1.15 -3.53
N ARG A 134 2.43 0.02 -2.82
CA ARG A 134 3.59 -0.57 -2.13
C ARG A 134 4.65 -1.04 -3.13
N LYS A 135 4.22 -1.62 -4.26
CA LYS A 135 5.10 -2.05 -5.35
C LYS A 135 5.79 -0.85 -5.99
N GLU A 136 5.06 0.21 -6.31
CA GLU A 136 5.59 1.46 -6.89
C GLU A 136 6.65 2.10 -5.99
N LYS A 137 6.39 2.22 -4.68
CA LYS A 137 7.38 2.71 -3.71
C LYS A 137 8.67 1.89 -3.72
N LYS A 138 8.57 0.55 -3.81
CA LYS A 138 9.75 -0.32 -3.92
C LYS A 138 10.48 -0.11 -5.25
N LEU A 139 9.74 0.04 -6.36
CA LEU A 139 10.33 0.33 -7.67
C LEU A 139 11.07 1.67 -7.64
N GLU A 140 10.50 2.72 -7.05
CA GLU A 140 11.18 4.01 -6.89
C GLU A 140 12.52 3.89 -6.16
N LEU A 141 12.58 3.10 -5.08
CA LEU A 141 13.83 2.86 -4.36
C LEU A 141 14.87 2.17 -5.24
N ILE A 142 14.45 1.13 -5.97
CA ILE A 142 15.31 0.42 -6.92
C ILE A 142 15.80 1.37 -8.03
N HIS A 143 14.94 2.25 -8.54
CA HIS A 143 15.31 3.25 -9.54
C HIS A 143 16.34 4.25 -9.00
N ARG A 144 16.14 4.78 -7.78
CA ARG A 144 17.10 5.69 -7.12
C ARG A 144 18.46 5.01 -6.89
N ASP A 145 18.45 3.73 -6.51
CA ASP A 145 19.68 2.95 -6.31
C ASP A 145 20.39 2.66 -7.62
N LYS A 146 19.64 2.32 -8.68
CA LYS A 146 20.16 2.18 -10.05
C LYS A 146 20.81 3.49 -10.50
N GLU A 147 20.14 4.62 -10.37
CA GLU A 147 20.69 5.93 -10.76
C GLU A 147 21.93 6.30 -9.95
N ARG A 148 21.94 6.01 -8.64
CA ARG A 148 23.12 6.20 -7.79
C ARG A 148 24.28 5.32 -8.25
N ALA A 149 24.02 4.06 -8.58
CA ALA A 149 25.03 3.12 -9.06
C ALA A 149 25.61 3.59 -10.41
N LEU A 150 24.76 3.99 -11.35
CA LEU A 150 25.17 4.55 -12.64
C LEU A 150 26.03 5.81 -12.47
N ARG A 151 25.64 6.74 -11.58
CA ARG A 151 26.46 7.93 -11.28
C ARG A 151 27.83 7.56 -10.73
N LYS A 152 27.91 6.59 -9.82
CA LYS A 152 29.19 6.11 -9.28
C LYS A 152 30.05 5.46 -10.36
N LEU A 153 29.45 4.68 -11.25
CA LEU A 153 30.13 4.05 -12.37
C LEU A 153 30.69 5.10 -13.35
N CYS A 154 29.87 6.04 -13.80
CA CYS A 154 30.30 7.13 -14.68
C CYS A 154 31.44 7.98 -14.06
N MET A 155 31.40 8.24 -12.76
CA MET A 155 32.49 8.94 -12.06
C MET A 155 33.79 8.13 -12.03
N LYS A 156 33.70 6.80 -11.86
CA LYS A 156 34.88 5.92 -11.92
C LYS A 156 35.48 5.88 -13.32
N GLU A 157 34.66 5.78 -14.37
CA GLU A 157 35.12 5.82 -15.77
C GLU A 157 35.86 7.12 -16.10
N LYS A 158 35.38 8.25 -15.57
CA LYS A 158 36.05 9.55 -15.68
C LYS A 158 37.33 9.68 -14.82
N GLY A 159 37.71 8.65 -14.08
CA GLY A 159 38.89 8.65 -13.21
C GLY A 159 38.73 9.51 -11.95
N TYR A 160 37.50 9.80 -11.50
CA TYR A 160 37.29 10.62 -10.30
C TYR A 160 37.80 9.90 -9.05
N ASN A 161 38.74 10.54 -8.33
CA ASN A 161 39.25 10.05 -7.06
C ASN A 161 38.55 10.76 -5.88
N PRO A 162 37.79 10.04 -5.03
CA PRO A 162 37.10 10.63 -3.88
C PRO A 162 38.04 10.92 -2.70
N LYS A 163 39.32 10.54 -2.78
CA LYS A 163 40.33 10.90 -1.79
C LYS A 163 40.84 12.30 -2.06
N ARG A 164 41.15 13.02 -0.98
CA ARG A 164 41.82 14.31 -1.07
C ARG A 164 43.19 14.13 -1.72
N HIS A 165 43.43 14.86 -2.78
CA HIS A 165 44.71 14.90 -3.50
C HIS A 165 45.08 16.37 -3.71
N LYS A 166 46.38 16.63 -3.84
CA LYS A 166 46.90 17.97 -4.10
C LYS A 166 46.53 18.37 -5.53
N LYS A 167 45.86 19.52 -5.70
CA LYS A 167 45.58 20.12 -7.00
C LYS A 167 46.59 21.23 -7.32
N ASN A 168 46.75 21.56 -8.60
CA ASN A 168 47.53 22.73 -9.01
C ASN A 168 46.83 24.01 -8.56
N ILE A 169 47.59 25.05 -8.25
CA ILE A 169 47.05 26.34 -7.78
C ILE A 169 46.14 26.96 -8.85
N VAL A 170 46.55 26.90 -10.12
CA VAL A 170 45.76 27.41 -11.25
C VAL A 170 44.41 26.68 -11.35
N ASP A 171 44.40 25.36 -11.28
CA ASP A 171 43.17 24.55 -11.32
C ASP A 171 42.27 24.80 -10.10
N GLU A 172 42.87 25.10 -8.95
CA GLU A 172 42.17 25.45 -7.71
C GLU A 172 41.45 26.80 -7.84
N HIS A 173 42.03 27.78 -8.54
CA HIS A 173 41.39 29.06 -8.81
C HIS A 173 40.43 29.04 -10.01
N LEU A 174 40.62 28.14 -10.98
CA LEU A 174 39.79 28.02 -12.18
C LEU A 174 38.37 27.53 -11.87
N HIS A 175 38.23 26.58 -10.94
CA HIS A 175 36.94 25.97 -10.61
C HIS A 175 36.34 26.55 -9.34
N ARG A 176 35.14 27.15 -9.42
CA ARG A 176 34.41 27.66 -8.24
C ARG A 176 33.97 26.57 -7.25
N THR A 177 33.99 25.31 -7.68
CA THR A 177 33.74 24.13 -6.83
C THR A 177 35.01 23.62 -6.14
N SER A 178 36.14 24.33 -6.23
CA SER A 178 37.39 23.97 -5.57
C SER A 178 37.33 24.15 -4.05
N GLU A 179 38.30 23.56 -3.33
CA GLU A 179 38.40 23.65 -1.87
C GLU A 179 38.61 25.10 -1.38
N MET A 180 39.18 25.99 -2.20
CA MET A 180 39.38 27.40 -1.84
C MET A 180 38.07 28.17 -1.75
N TYR A 181 37.19 28.01 -2.74
CA TYR A 181 35.93 28.76 -2.80
C TYR A 181 34.76 28.02 -2.15
N ALA A 182 34.74 26.69 -2.24
CA ALA A 182 33.68 25.83 -1.73
C ALA A 182 34.26 24.65 -0.92
N PRO A 183 34.82 24.92 0.28
CA PRO A 183 35.45 23.89 1.11
C PRO A 183 34.43 22.82 1.52
N MET A 184 34.72 21.55 1.20
CA MET A 184 33.84 20.43 1.51
C MET A 184 34.11 19.90 2.92
N LYS A 185 33.10 19.95 3.80
CA LYS A 185 33.22 19.59 5.24
C LYS A 185 33.87 18.23 5.51
N ARG A 186 33.72 17.25 4.62
CA ARG A 186 34.30 15.89 4.79
C ARG A 186 35.83 15.90 4.93
N TYR A 187 36.50 16.90 4.38
CA TYR A 187 37.96 17.02 4.40
C TYR A 187 38.50 17.84 5.58
N GLY A 188 37.60 18.35 6.44
CA GLY A 188 37.94 19.26 7.52
C GLY A 188 38.32 20.67 7.02
N THR A 189 38.75 21.52 7.93
CA THR A 189 39.29 22.84 7.59
C THR A 189 40.72 22.69 7.07
N SER A 190 40.96 23.10 5.82
CA SER A 190 42.31 23.15 5.25
C SER A 190 43.22 23.98 6.14
N PHE A 191 44.45 23.54 6.37
CA PHE A 191 45.45 24.32 7.09
C PHE A 191 45.68 25.71 6.44
N LYS A 192 45.51 25.81 5.11
CA LYS A 192 45.54 27.09 4.38
C LYS A 192 44.48 28.09 4.87
N ASN A 193 43.34 27.57 5.34
CA ASN A 193 42.20 28.36 5.80
C ASN A 193 42.19 28.50 7.34
N LYS A 194 43.15 27.87 8.04
CA LYS A 194 43.41 28.09 9.46
C LYS A 194 44.37 29.26 9.60
N HIS A 195 43.85 30.47 9.50
CA HIS A 195 44.58 31.67 9.90
C HIS A 195 44.06 32.09 11.27
N GLU A 196 44.97 32.49 12.15
CA GLU A 196 44.60 33.31 13.30
C GLU A 196 43.94 34.57 12.73
N ILE A 197 42.70 34.82 13.11
CA ILE A 197 42.05 36.09 12.79
C ILE A 197 42.76 37.11 13.67
N LEU A 198 43.78 37.77 13.11
CA LEU A 198 44.40 38.90 13.76
C LEU A 198 43.30 39.92 13.94
N ALA A 199 42.98 40.25 15.19
CA ALA A 199 42.13 41.39 15.45
C ALA A 199 42.81 42.58 14.77
N GLU A 200 42.11 43.20 13.81
CA GLU A 200 42.52 44.47 13.25
C GLU A 200 42.53 45.46 14.43
N LYS A 201 43.67 45.57 15.09
CA LYS A 201 43.97 46.77 15.85
C LYS A 201 44.06 47.82 14.76
N SER A 202 43.00 48.62 14.60
CA SER A 202 43.11 49.90 13.95
C SER A 202 44.19 50.65 14.72
N ILE A 203 45.42 50.56 14.23
CA ILE A 203 46.51 51.39 14.74
C ILE A 203 46.12 52.78 14.25
N THR A 204 45.36 53.51 15.06
CA THR A 204 45.20 54.95 14.89
C THR A 204 46.54 55.55 15.24
N ILE A 205 47.35 55.78 14.22
CA ILE A 205 48.65 56.42 14.37
C ILE A 205 48.33 57.89 14.68
N GLY A 206 48.59 58.34 15.91
CA GLY A 206 48.48 59.76 16.25
C GLY A 206 49.63 60.56 15.63
N ASP A 207 49.49 61.88 15.53
CA ASP A 207 50.53 62.72 14.91
C ASP A 207 51.90 62.56 15.60
N GLU A 208 51.92 62.35 16.92
CA GLU A 208 53.14 62.04 17.70
C GLU A 208 53.76 60.67 17.32
N ASP A 209 52.92 59.68 17.03
CA ASP A 209 53.36 58.35 16.60
C ASP A 209 53.92 58.37 15.17
N ILE A 210 53.44 59.28 14.31
CA ILE A 210 53.95 59.47 12.94
C ILE A 210 55.41 59.94 12.98
N TYR A 211 55.73 60.91 13.84
CA TYR A 211 57.10 61.39 14.01
C TYR A 211 58.01 60.29 14.60
N ALA A 212 57.52 59.53 15.58
CA ALA A 212 58.25 58.38 16.13
C ALA A 212 58.49 57.27 15.09
N LEU A 213 57.54 57.05 14.17
CA LEU A 213 57.67 56.14 13.04
C LEU A 213 58.66 56.65 11.98
N GLU A 214 58.64 57.95 11.65
CA GLU A 214 59.63 58.56 10.75
C GLU A 214 61.06 58.45 11.31
N GLU A 215 61.22 58.71 12.61
CA GLU A 215 62.49 58.55 13.31
C GLU A 215 62.91 57.06 13.35
N ALA A 216 61.98 56.12 13.57
CA ALA A 216 62.27 54.68 13.51
C ALA A 216 62.57 54.16 12.09
N VAL A 217 62.03 54.79 11.03
CA VAL A 217 62.35 54.47 9.63
C VAL A 217 63.81 54.79 9.31
N THR A 218 64.43 55.76 10.01
CA THR A 218 65.87 56.01 9.88
C THR A 218 66.73 54.87 10.43
N PHE A 219 66.16 54.00 11.29
CA PHE A 219 66.77 52.75 11.77
C PHE A 219 66.41 51.55 10.90
N ARG A 220 66.12 51.73 9.59
CA ARG A 220 66.18 50.60 8.66
C ARG A 220 67.66 50.24 8.49
N PRO A 221 68.11 49.06 8.93
CA PRO A 221 69.45 48.62 8.56
C PRO A 221 69.53 48.63 7.04
N ALA A 222 70.53 49.31 6.48
CA ALA A 222 70.75 49.33 5.04
C ALA A 222 70.74 47.88 4.55
N PHE A 223 69.89 47.59 3.57
CA PHE A 223 69.78 46.23 3.04
C PHE A 223 71.11 45.87 2.40
N ASP A 224 71.86 45.00 3.07
CA ASP A 224 73.20 44.62 2.64
C ASP A 224 73.10 43.64 1.47
N TYR A 225 73.03 44.17 0.24
CA TYR A 225 72.91 43.41 -1.01
C TYR A 225 73.98 42.32 -1.14
N ASN A 226 75.15 42.54 -0.53
CA ASN A 226 76.27 41.60 -0.54
C ASN A 226 76.03 40.41 0.38
N ARG A 227 75.25 40.58 1.46
CA ARG A 227 74.91 39.51 2.43
C ARG A 227 73.70 38.71 1.99
N ALA A 228 72.74 39.34 1.32
CA ALA A 228 71.51 38.71 0.86
C ALA A 228 71.68 37.87 -0.42
N SER A 229 72.64 38.23 -1.27
CA SER A 229 72.96 37.50 -2.51
C SER A 229 73.87 36.29 -2.30
N GLN A 230 74.49 36.16 -1.12
CA GLN A 230 75.26 34.95 -0.83
C GLN A 230 74.30 33.77 -0.67
N PRO A 231 74.57 32.62 -1.30
CA PRO A 231 73.83 31.41 -0.98
C PRO A 231 73.93 31.21 0.53
N LYS A 232 72.79 31.03 1.21
CA LYS A 232 72.79 30.69 2.63
C LYS A 232 73.71 29.49 2.78
N LYS A 233 74.86 29.66 3.48
CA LYS A 233 75.66 28.52 3.92
C LYS A 233 74.67 27.61 4.62
N GLN A 234 74.58 26.35 4.20
CA GLN A 234 73.80 25.37 4.93
C GLN A 234 74.38 25.41 6.34
N GLY A 235 73.70 26.09 7.27
CA GLY A 235 74.07 26.04 8.67
C GLY A 235 74.18 24.57 9.00
N GLU A 236 75.22 24.20 9.74
CA GLU A 236 75.41 22.85 10.23
C GLU A 236 74.12 22.45 10.95
N LEU A 237 73.23 21.80 10.20
CA LEU A 237 72.08 21.09 10.75
C LEU A 237 72.72 20.18 11.77
N CYS A 238 72.36 20.35 13.05
CA CYS A 238 72.79 19.47 14.14
C CYS A 238 72.92 18.07 13.57
N VAL A 239 74.16 17.60 13.46
CA VAL A 239 74.44 16.34 12.78
C VAL A 239 73.64 15.32 13.55
N ARG A 240 72.56 14.81 12.96
CA ARG A 240 71.85 13.68 13.55
C ARG A 240 72.90 12.59 13.69
N GLU A 241 73.21 12.20 14.93
CA GLU A 241 74.28 11.24 15.25
C GLU A 241 74.14 9.93 14.46
N THR A 242 72.94 9.67 13.94
CA THR A 242 72.58 8.52 13.10
C THR A 242 72.88 8.67 11.61
N ARG A 243 73.49 9.77 11.15
CA ARG A 243 73.91 9.93 9.76
C ARG A 243 75.28 9.28 9.56
N TRP A 244 75.38 8.36 8.60
CA TRP A 244 76.64 7.73 8.20
C TRP A 244 77.59 8.77 7.58
N THR A 245 78.42 9.39 8.42
CA THR A 245 79.54 10.23 7.98
C THR A 245 80.71 9.34 7.55
N ILE A 246 81.64 9.90 6.77
CA ILE A 246 82.86 9.20 6.36
C ILE A 246 83.64 8.68 7.59
N GLU A 247 83.71 9.49 8.64
CA GLU A 247 84.35 9.10 9.91
C GLU A 247 83.65 7.90 10.58
N ASN A 248 82.31 7.87 10.58
CA ASN A 248 81.54 6.74 11.11
C ASN A 248 81.70 5.48 10.26
N LEU A 249 81.83 5.62 8.93
CA LEU A 249 82.11 4.51 8.02
C LEU A 249 83.53 3.96 8.20
N VAL A 250 84.51 4.83 8.44
CA VAL A 250 85.90 4.42 8.75
C VAL A 250 85.94 3.67 10.08
N LYS A 251 85.31 4.20 11.14
CA LYS A 251 85.20 3.49 12.43
C LYS A 251 84.52 2.13 12.28
N LEU A 252 83.41 2.05 11.55
CA LEU A 252 82.75 0.77 11.28
C LEU A 252 83.67 -0.19 10.50
N HIS A 253 84.43 0.32 9.53
CA HIS A 253 85.37 -0.50 8.78
C HIS A 253 86.49 -1.07 9.67
N GLU A 254 87.06 -0.24 10.54
CA GLU A 254 88.05 -0.66 11.53
C GLU A 254 87.48 -1.68 12.51
N ASP A 255 86.25 -1.47 13.01
CA ASP A 255 85.56 -2.41 13.89
C ASP A 255 85.31 -3.77 13.22
N LEU A 256 84.89 -3.77 11.95
CA LEU A 256 84.74 -5.00 11.16
C LEU A 256 86.08 -5.70 10.91
N GLN A 257 87.15 -4.95 10.63
CA GLN A 257 88.49 -5.53 10.51
C GLN A 257 88.97 -6.12 11.84
N ALA A 258 88.71 -5.46 12.97
CA ALA A 258 89.06 -5.95 14.30
C ALA A 258 88.27 -7.20 14.67
N LEU A 259 86.98 -7.28 14.32
CA LEU A 259 86.17 -8.50 14.49
C LEU A 259 86.69 -9.65 13.64
N ARG A 260 87.08 -9.39 12.39
CA ARG A 260 87.70 -10.38 11.51
C ARG A 260 89.04 -10.87 12.07
N ALA A 261 89.91 -9.96 12.50
CA ALA A 261 91.19 -10.32 13.13
C ALA A 261 91.00 -11.10 14.45
N LYS A 262 89.93 -10.84 15.22
CA LYS A 262 89.57 -11.63 16.39
C LYS A 262 89.06 -13.03 16.02
N GLN A 263 88.30 -13.17 14.94
CA GLN A 263 87.90 -14.48 14.41
C GLN A 263 89.11 -15.26 13.93
N ASP A 264 90.02 -14.64 13.17
CA ASP A 264 91.23 -15.29 12.67
C ASP A 264 92.14 -15.73 13.83
N LYS A 265 92.31 -14.91 14.89
CA LYS A 265 93.01 -15.31 16.12
C LYS A 265 92.31 -16.43 16.91
N ASN A 266 90.99 -16.53 16.86
CA ASN A 266 90.25 -17.64 17.47
C ASN A 266 90.36 -18.93 16.65
N VAL A 267 90.61 -18.84 15.33
CA VAL A 267 90.86 -20.01 14.47
C VAL A 267 92.29 -20.51 14.63
N ASP A 268 93.26 -19.61 14.81
CA ASP A 268 94.67 -19.95 15.12
C ASP A 268 94.89 -20.45 16.57
N ALA A 269 93.90 -20.31 17.45
CA ALA A 269 93.92 -20.86 18.82
C ALA A 269 93.32 -22.27 18.93
N PHE A 270 92.81 -22.83 17.83
CA PHE A 270 92.24 -24.19 17.74
C PHE A 270 93.04 -25.14 16.82
N TYR A 271 94.25 -24.75 16.44
CA TYR A 271 95.32 -25.61 15.89
C TYR A 271 96.55 -25.55 16.80
#